data_AF-A0A9D2DIT9-F1
#
_entry.id   AF-A0A9D2DIT9-F1
#
_cell.length_a   1.000
_cell.length_b   1.000
_cell.length_c   1.000
_cell.angle_alpha   90.00
_cell.angle_beta   90.00
_cell.angle_gamma   90.00
#
_symmetry.space_group_name_H-M   'P 1'
#
loop_
_entity.id
_entity.type
_entity.pdbx_description
1 polymer ?
#
loop_
_entity_poly.entity_id
_entity_poly.type
_entity_poly.pdbx_seq_one_letter_code
_entity_poly.pdbx_strand_id
1 'polypeptide(L)'
;MSIEKGLPAGFNPDSFDAIVVGAGYAGATCARRLAESCGFKVCVLERRDHIAGNAYDYVDEAGILIHKYGPHIYHTVNDRVNEFLSRFTEWTDYQHKVLANIHGTLMPVPFNHRSLKLAFGDEKGERLYQKLVDTF
;
A
#
# COMPACT_ATOMS: atom_id res chain seq x y z
N MET A 1 29.45 -8.26 -10.89
CA MET A 1 29.14 -7.31 -9.80
C MET A 1 29.41 -8.03 -8.50
N SER A 2 30.52 -7.73 -7.82
CA SER A 2 30.78 -8.30 -6.49
C SER A 2 30.08 -7.45 -5.44
N ILE A 3 29.18 -8.05 -4.67
CA ILE A 3 28.61 -7.45 -3.46
C ILE A 3 29.66 -7.67 -2.37
N GLU A 4 30.53 -6.68 -2.13
CA GLU A 4 31.69 -6.83 -1.23
C GLU A 4 31.35 -6.63 0.26
N LYS A 5 30.16 -6.11 0.59
CA LYS A 5 29.74 -5.81 1.98
C LYS A 5 28.25 -6.06 2.19
N GLY A 6 27.87 -6.53 3.38
CA GLY A 6 26.47 -6.62 3.83
C GLY A 6 25.80 -7.99 3.72
N LEU A 7 26.48 -8.99 3.13
CA LEU A 7 26.00 -10.37 3.13
C LEU A 7 26.64 -11.16 4.30
N PRO A 8 25.93 -12.12 4.90
CA PRO A 8 26.47 -12.93 5.99
C PRO A 8 27.68 -13.74 5.53
N ALA A 9 28.63 -13.97 6.45
CA ALA A 9 29.80 -14.80 6.18
C ALA A 9 29.37 -16.19 5.70
N GLY A 10 29.96 -16.66 4.59
CA GLY A 10 29.60 -17.95 3.98
C GLY A 10 28.36 -17.92 3.09
N PHE A 11 27.80 -16.73 2.76
CA PHE A 11 26.76 -16.64 1.75
C PHE A 11 27.24 -17.18 0.40
N ASN A 12 26.52 -18.17 -0.13
CA ASN A 12 26.78 -18.77 -1.44
C ASN A 12 25.58 -18.51 -2.37
N PRO A 13 25.68 -17.59 -3.35
CA PRO A 13 24.60 -17.30 -4.27
C PRO A 13 24.22 -18.51 -5.14
N ASP A 14 25.18 -19.40 -5.44
CA ASP A 14 24.95 -20.58 -6.29
C ASP A 14 24.12 -21.67 -5.59
N SER A 15 23.82 -21.49 -4.30
CA SER A 15 22.95 -22.39 -3.54
C SER A 15 21.46 -22.08 -3.71
N PHE A 16 21.10 -21.10 -4.55
CA PHE A 16 19.74 -20.64 -4.79
C PHE A 16 19.47 -20.55 -6.31
N ASP A 17 18.23 -20.84 -6.72
CA ASP A 17 17.81 -20.72 -8.12
C ASP A 17 17.52 -19.27 -8.52
N ALA A 18 17.17 -18.43 -7.54
CA ALA A 18 16.91 -17.02 -7.75
C ALA A 18 17.27 -16.18 -6.51
N ILE A 19 17.72 -14.95 -6.75
CA ILE A 19 17.96 -13.94 -5.72
C ILE A 19 17.06 -12.75 -5.99
N VAL A 20 16.27 -12.37 -4.98
CA VAL A 20 15.38 -11.22 -5.00
C VAL A 20 15.90 -10.18 -4.00
N VAL A 21 16.16 -8.96 -4.48
CA VAL A 21 16.66 -7.86 -3.64
C VAL A 21 15.52 -6.89 -3.33
N GLY A 22 15.25 -6.71 -2.05
CA GLY A 22 14.14 -5.97 -1.47
C GLY A 22 12.98 -6.88 -1.06
N ALA A 23 12.50 -6.73 0.17
CA ALA A 23 11.39 -7.51 0.73
C ALA A 23 10.05 -6.75 0.76
N GLY A 24 9.91 -5.67 -0.02
CA GLY A 24 8.62 -5.00 -0.25
C GLY A 24 7.68 -5.81 -1.14
N TYR A 25 6.50 -5.26 -1.47
CA TYR A 25 5.47 -5.96 -2.26
C TYR A 25 6.00 -6.63 -3.53
N ALA A 26 6.80 -5.93 -4.34
CA ALA A 26 7.35 -6.47 -5.57
C ALA A 26 8.23 -7.70 -5.30
N GLY A 27 9.21 -7.56 -4.41
CA GLY A 27 10.13 -8.65 -4.09
C GLY A 27 9.45 -9.83 -3.40
N ALA A 28 8.60 -9.56 -2.40
CA ALA A 28 7.83 -10.60 -1.71
C ALA A 28 6.91 -11.37 -2.68
N THR A 29 6.22 -10.67 -3.59
CA THR A 29 5.36 -11.29 -4.59
C THR A 29 6.17 -12.12 -5.58
N CYS A 30 7.25 -11.57 -6.15
CA CYS A 30 8.13 -12.30 -7.07
C CYS A 30 8.73 -13.55 -6.42
N ALA A 31 9.30 -13.41 -5.23
CA ALA A 31 9.90 -14.52 -4.49
C ALA A 31 8.89 -15.65 -4.23
N ARG A 32 7.68 -15.27 -3.80
CA ARG A 32 6.61 -16.24 -3.56
C ARG A 32 6.15 -16.92 -4.85
N ARG A 33 5.98 -16.19 -5.94
CA ARG A 33 5.57 -16.77 -7.24
C ARG A 33 6.63 -17.74 -7.78
N LEU A 34 7.91 -17.40 -7.68
CA LEU A 34 9.02 -18.29 -8.07
C LEU A 34 9.05 -19.55 -7.20
N ALA A 35 8.93 -19.41 -5.88
CA ALA A 35 8.91 -20.57 -4.99
C ALA A 35 7.69 -21.47 -5.22
N GLU A 36 6.47 -20.90 -5.25
CA GLU A 36 5.23 -21.67 -5.34
C GLU A 36 4.97 -22.24 -6.74
N SER A 37 5.24 -21.47 -7.80
CA SER A 37 4.88 -21.88 -9.18
C SER A 37 6.01 -22.61 -9.91
N CYS A 38 7.28 -22.37 -9.51
CA CYS A 38 8.44 -22.96 -10.18
C CYS A 38 9.21 -23.93 -9.28
N GLY A 39 8.88 -24.01 -7.98
CA GLY A 39 9.62 -24.85 -7.03
C GLY A 39 11.02 -24.34 -6.70
N PHE A 40 11.31 -23.07 -7.01
CA PHE A 40 12.65 -22.51 -6.87
C PHE A 40 12.99 -22.26 -5.40
N LYS A 41 14.25 -22.54 -5.05
CA LYS A 41 14.85 -22.09 -3.79
C LYS A 41 15.28 -20.63 -3.96
N VAL A 42 14.46 -19.72 -3.46
CA VAL A 42 14.66 -18.26 -3.61
C VAL A 42 15.34 -17.66 -2.38
N CYS A 43 16.40 -16.90 -2.59
CA CYS A 43 16.97 -16.03 -1.56
C CYS A 43 16.35 -14.64 -1.66
N VAL A 44 15.79 -14.12 -0.55
CA VAL A 44 15.33 -12.73 -0.47
C VAL A 44 16.30 -11.95 0.41
N LEU A 45 16.83 -10.85 -0.12
CA LEU A 45 17.77 -9.98 0.57
C LEU A 45 17.10 -8.64 0.86
N GLU A 46 17.08 -8.22 2.11
CA GLU A 46 16.59 -6.91 2.52
C GLU A 46 17.67 -6.20 3.34
N ARG A 47 17.90 -4.93 3.03
CA ARG A 47 18.92 -4.13 3.73
C ARG A 47 18.39 -3.57 5.05
N ARG A 48 17.06 -3.42 5.16
CA ARG A 48 16.39 -3.00 6.39
C ARG A 48 16.39 -4.14 7.40
N ASP A 49 16.18 -3.78 8.65
CA ASP A 49 16.02 -4.70 9.78
C ASP A 49 14.64 -5.37 9.84
N HIS A 50 13.80 -5.14 8.83
CA HIS A 50 12.45 -5.70 8.72
C HIS A 50 12.06 -5.93 7.26
N ILE A 51 11.03 -6.75 7.06
CA ILE A 51 10.44 -7.06 5.75
C ILE A 51 9.39 -6.01 5.32
N ALA A 52 8.67 -6.26 4.23
CA ALA A 52 7.52 -5.48 3.74
C ALA A 52 7.83 -4.07 3.18
N GLY A 53 9.09 -3.63 3.18
CA GLY A 53 9.45 -2.34 2.58
C GLY A 53 8.75 -1.17 3.30
N ASN A 54 8.10 -0.28 2.55
CA ASN A 54 7.39 0.86 3.15
C ASN A 54 6.05 0.46 3.79
N ALA A 55 5.47 -0.68 3.40
CA ALA A 55 4.23 -1.19 3.97
C ALA A 55 4.44 -1.88 5.33
N TYR A 56 5.65 -1.82 5.89
CA TYR A 56 5.95 -2.37 7.20
C TYR A 56 5.20 -1.62 8.31
N ASP A 57 4.53 -2.39 9.15
CA ASP A 57 3.86 -1.96 10.35
C ASP A 57 4.49 -2.60 11.60
N TYR A 58 4.26 -1.99 12.75
CA TYR A 58 4.72 -2.51 14.04
C TYR A 58 3.83 -1.99 15.17
N VAL A 59 3.83 -2.69 16.29
CA VAL A 59 3.18 -2.23 17.52
C VAL A 59 4.15 -1.33 18.27
N ASP A 60 3.77 -0.08 18.53
CA ASP A 60 4.58 0.89 19.27
C ASP A 60 4.58 0.66 20.79
N GLU A 61 5.29 1.50 21.56
CA GLU A 61 5.37 1.34 23.02
C GLU A 61 4.02 1.54 23.73
N ALA A 62 3.04 2.16 23.07
CA ALA A 62 1.69 2.34 23.58
C ALA A 62 0.75 1.16 23.26
N GLY A 63 1.24 0.15 22.53
CA GLY A 63 0.44 -1.01 22.12
C GLY A 63 -0.42 -0.76 20.87
N ILE A 64 -0.12 0.29 20.09
CA ILE A 64 -0.88 0.65 18.90
C ILE A 64 -0.15 0.15 17.64
N LEU A 65 -0.89 -0.52 16.75
CA LEU A 65 -0.37 -0.92 15.44
C LEU A 65 -0.23 0.32 14.55
N ILE A 66 1.00 0.63 14.12
CA ILE A 66 1.32 1.81 13.31
C ILE A 66 2.15 1.45 12.08
N HIS A 67 1.94 2.20 11.00
CA HIS A 67 2.74 2.09 9.79
C HIS A 67 4.01 2.94 9.92
N LYS A 68 5.19 2.31 9.89
CA LYS A 68 6.48 2.99 10.12
C LYS A 68 6.77 4.09 9.10
N TYR A 69 6.28 3.95 7.87
CA TYR A 69 6.59 4.83 6.75
C TYR A 69 5.36 5.58 6.21
N GLY A 70 4.44 5.95 7.10
CA GLY A 70 3.21 6.67 6.75
C GLY A 70 2.04 5.74 6.39
N PRO A 71 0.82 6.29 6.27
CA PRO A 71 -0.39 5.50 6.13
C PRO A 71 -0.43 4.72 4.82
N HIS A 72 -0.53 3.40 4.90
CA HIS A 72 -0.78 2.51 3.77
C HIS A 72 -2.20 1.97 3.87
N ILE A 73 -3.09 2.42 2.99
CA ILE A 73 -4.45 1.91 2.88
C ILE A 73 -4.49 1.00 1.66
N TYR A 74 -4.81 -0.28 1.86
CA TYR A 74 -5.02 -1.19 0.74
C TYR A 74 -6.32 -0.86 0.01
N HIS A 75 -6.25 -0.75 -1.31
CA HIS A 75 -7.42 -0.70 -2.18
C HIS A 75 -7.04 -1.27 -3.55
N THR A 76 -7.96 -2.01 -4.17
CA THR A 76 -7.81 -2.51 -5.54
C THR A 76 -9.17 -2.67 -6.19
N VAL A 77 -9.21 -2.58 -7.51
CA VAL A 77 -10.36 -3.01 -8.34
C VAL A 77 -10.06 -4.32 -9.08
N ASN A 78 -8.90 -4.91 -8.83
CA ASN A 78 -8.44 -6.13 -9.50
C ASN A 78 -8.66 -7.34 -8.59
N ASP A 79 -9.67 -8.15 -8.93
CA ASP A 79 -10.05 -9.34 -8.17
C ASP A 79 -8.90 -10.34 -8.04
N ARG A 80 -8.11 -10.54 -9.10
CA ARG A 80 -6.94 -11.45 -9.06
C ARG A 80 -5.91 -11.00 -8.01
N VAL A 81 -5.72 -9.69 -7.84
CA VAL A 81 -4.83 -9.16 -6.79
C VAL A 81 -5.44 -9.36 -5.41
N ASN A 82 -6.74 -9.11 -5.27
CA ASN A 82 -7.46 -9.29 -4.01
C ASN A 82 -7.47 -10.75 -3.56
N GLU A 83 -7.84 -11.68 -4.44
CA GLU A 83 -7.81 -13.13 -4.22
C GLU A 83 -6.40 -13.62 -3.89
N PHE A 84 -5.38 -13.12 -4.58
CA PHE A 84 -4.00 -13.50 -4.30
C PHE A 84 -3.58 -13.09 -2.89
N LEU A 85 -3.84 -11.85 -2.48
CA LEU A 85 -3.47 -11.35 -1.15
C LEU A 85 -4.32 -11.97 -0.03
N SER A 86 -5.59 -12.30 -0.32
CA SER A 86 -6.52 -12.97 0.62
C SER A 86 -6.03 -14.36 1.07
N ARG A 87 -5.07 -14.96 0.37
CA ARG A 87 -4.42 -16.21 0.81
C ARG A 87 -3.49 -16.02 2.01
N PHE A 88 -3.09 -14.78 2.32
CA PHE A 88 -2.04 -14.45 3.29
C PHE A 88 -2.49 -13.49 4.38
N THR A 89 -3.72 -12.98 4.31
CA THR A 89 -4.31 -12.09 5.30
C THR A 89 -5.83 -12.19 5.26
N GLU A 90 -6.46 -11.84 6.36
CA GLU A 90 -7.88 -11.48 6.40
C GLU A 90 -8.05 -9.98 6.17
N TRP A 91 -9.26 -9.56 5.80
CA TRP A 91 -9.57 -8.17 5.46
C TRP A 91 -10.51 -7.55 6.49
N THR A 92 -10.20 -6.30 6.85
CA THR A 92 -11.16 -5.41 7.51
C THR A 92 -11.84 -4.54 6.46
N ASP A 93 -13.16 -4.52 6.44
CA ASP A 93 -13.92 -3.64 5.56
C ASP A 93 -13.77 -2.18 6.02
N TYR A 94 -12.79 -1.49 5.45
CA TYR A 94 -12.43 -0.12 5.78
C TYR A 94 -12.45 0.77 4.54
N GLN A 95 -13.20 1.85 4.62
CA GLN A 95 -13.26 2.88 3.59
C GLN A 95 -12.59 4.16 4.08
N HIS A 96 -11.41 4.46 3.53
CA HIS A 96 -10.67 5.65 3.89
C HIS A 96 -11.38 6.92 3.43
N LYS A 97 -11.42 7.93 4.31
CA LYS A 97 -12.02 9.24 4.06
C LYS A 97 -11.03 10.32 4.44
N VAL A 98 -10.86 11.31 3.55
CA VAL A 98 -9.93 12.41 3.75
C VAL A 98 -10.70 13.72 3.85
N LEU A 99 -10.25 14.59 4.75
CA LEU A 99 -10.66 15.99 4.86
C LEU A 99 -9.44 16.89 4.64
N ALA A 100 -9.57 17.88 3.75
CA ALA A 100 -8.59 18.94 3.59
C ALA A 100 -9.02 20.16 4.40
N ASN A 101 -8.09 20.77 5.15
CA ASN A 101 -8.34 22.05 5.81
C ASN A 101 -8.08 23.20 4.83
N ILE A 102 -9.15 23.84 4.36
CA ILE A 102 -9.10 24.98 3.44
C ILE A 102 -9.57 26.21 4.21
N HIS A 103 -8.61 27.04 4.63
CA HIS A 103 -8.87 28.28 5.38
C HIS A 103 -9.79 28.08 6.61
N GLY A 104 -9.60 26.98 7.36
CA GLY A 104 -10.41 26.64 8.54
C GLY A 104 -11.65 25.80 8.24
N THR A 105 -11.98 25.57 6.97
CA THR A 105 -13.08 24.68 6.58
C THR A 105 -12.55 23.29 6.24
N LEU A 106 -13.07 22.26 6.91
CA LEU A 106 -12.76 20.87 6.59
C LEU A 106 -13.60 20.40 5.40
N MET A 107 -12.97 20.30 4.24
CA MET A 107 -13.61 19.93 2.98
C MET A 107 -13.32 18.47 2.63
N PRO A 108 -14.34 17.66 2.26
CA PRO A 108 -14.13 16.30 1.78
C PRO A 108 -13.25 16.25 0.52
N VAL A 109 -12.32 15.30 0.51
CA VAL A 109 -11.47 14.96 -0.62
C VAL A 109 -11.60 13.45 -0.91
N PRO A 110 -11.82 13.02 -2.17
CA PRO A 110 -11.96 13.84 -3.38
C PRO A 110 -13.17 14.78 -3.37
N PHE A 111 -13.08 15.84 -4.17
CA PHE A 111 -14.11 16.86 -4.28
C PHE A 111 -15.44 16.24 -4.75
N ASN A 112 -16.51 16.47 -4.01
CA ASN A 112 -17.83 15.88 -4.27
C ASN A 112 -18.97 16.88 -4.02
N HIS A 113 -20.22 16.43 -4.06
CA HIS A 113 -21.41 17.26 -3.83
C HIS A 113 -21.35 18.05 -2.51
N ARG A 114 -20.86 17.44 -1.44
CA ARG A 114 -20.68 18.12 -0.16
C ARG A 114 -19.60 19.19 -0.23
N SER A 115 -18.50 18.91 -0.93
CA SER A 115 -17.43 19.89 -1.17
C SER A 115 -17.94 21.10 -1.96
N LEU A 116 -18.81 20.91 -2.96
CA LEU A 116 -19.46 22.01 -3.71
C LEU A 116 -20.28 22.92 -2.81
N LYS A 117 -21.12 22.34 -1.94
CA LYS A 117 -21.94 23.12 -1.01
C LYS A 117 -21.09 23.89 -0.01
N LEU A 118 -20.05 23.25 0.54
CA LEU A 118 -19.12 23.92 1.46
C LEU A 118 -18.34 25.06 0.78
N ALA A 119 -17.97 24.91 -0.49
CA ALA A 119 -17.20 25.91 -1.23
C ALA A 119 -18.04 27.11 -1.70
N PHE A 120 -19.28 26.88 -2.12
CA PHE A 120 -20.08 27.88 -2.84
C PHE A 120 -21.40 28.26 -2.16
N GLY A 121 -21.71 27.66 -1.01
CA GLY A 121 -23.01 27.75 -0.37
C GLY A 121 -24.02 26.77 -0.97
N ASP A 122 -25.13 26.54 -0.25
CA ASP A 122 -26.09 25.48 -0.57
C ASP A 122 -26.73 25.66 -1.96
N GLU A 123 -27.24 26.85 -2.27
CA GLU A 123 -27.98 27.10 -3.51
C GLU A 123 -27.06 27.02 -4.75
N LYS A 124 -25.93 27.74 -4.72
CA LYS A 124 -24.98 27.74 -5.84
C LYS A 124 -24.29 26.38 -5.97
N GLY A 125 -23.95 25.74 -4.85
CA GLY A 125 -23.36 24.40 -4.81
C GLY A 125 -24.28 23.35 -5.42
N GLU A 126 -25.57 23.38 -5.08
CA GLU A 126 -26.59 22.49 -5.67
C GLU A 126 -26.72 22.71 -7.17
N ARG A 127 -26.84 23.97 -7.60
CA ARG A 127 -26.94 24.30 -9.03
C ARG A 127 -25.73 23.83 -9.83
N LEU A 128 -24.52 23.94 -9.27
CA LEU A 128 -23.29 23.45 -9.91
C LEU A 128 -23.23 21.93 -9.95
N TYR A 129 -23.69 21.27 -8.88
CA TYR A 129 -23.77 19.81 -8.84
C TYR A 129 -24.72 19.27 -9.91
N GLN A 130 -25.92 19.83 -10.03
CA GLN A 130 -26.88 19.40 -11.04
C GLN A 130 -26.32 19.52 -12.46
N LYS A 131 -25.62 20.63 -12.75
CA LYS A 131 -24.95 20.79 -14.05
C LYS A 131 -23.91 19.71 -14.33
N LEU A 132 -23.17 19.23 -13.32
CA LEU A 132 -22.20 18.15 -13.51
C LEU A 132 -22.92 16.84 -13.81
N VAL A 133 -23.97 16.51 -13.06
CA VAL A 133 -24.77 15.29 -13.25
C VAL A 133 -25.47 15.28 -14.61
N ASP A 134 -25.97 16.42 -15.08
CA ASP A 134 -26.63 16.51 -16.39
C ASP A 134 -25.64 16.36 -17.57
N THR A 135 -24.34 16.54 -17.32
CA THR A 135 -23.30 16.53 -18.38
C THR A 135 -22.59 15.19 -18.51
N PHE A 136 -22.41 14.45 -17.41
CA PHE A 136 -21.60 13.23 -17.32
C PHE A 136 -22.42 12.06 -16.80
#